data_AF-A0A973D7D2-F1
#
_entry.id   AF-A0A973D7D2-F1
#
_cell.length_a   1.000
_cell.length_b   1.000
_cell.length_c   1.000
_cell.angle_alpha   90.00
_cell.angle_beta   90.00
_cell.angle_gamma   90.00
#
_symmetry.space_group_name_H-M   'P 1'
#
loop_
_entity.id
_entity.type
_entity.pdbx_description
1 polymer ?
#
loop_
_entity_poly.entity_id
_entity_poly.type
_entity_poly.pdbx_seq_one_letter_code
_entity_poly.pdbx_strand_id
1 'polypeptide(L)'
;MFDANMSYLPKGHRFFAEVYTISDKLKDKGINKGDLILCHMLNEGGENPCVDMLVKGELVTVESHQDFSDNWFVYSGNKDLTGFICHAKKNKAKQMLNQLAQANRNKLTTKQD
;
A
#
# COMPACT_ATOMS: atom_id res chain seq x y z
N MET A 1 12.90 -2.66 2.73
CA MET A 1 13.46 -1.76 1.75
C MET A 1 12.34 -1.42 0.80
N PHE A 2 12.16 -0.12 0.60
CA PHE A 2 11.38 0.38 -0.51
C PHE A 2 12.29 0.52 -1.71
N ASP A 3 11.78 0.22 -2.90
CA ASP A 3 12.56 0.51 -4.10
C ASP A 3 12.81 2.03 -4.24
N ALA A 4 13.81 2.38 -5.05
CA ALA A 4 14.19 3.78 -5.26
C ALA A 4 13.02 4.64 -5.78
N ASN A 5 12.08 4.06 -6.53
CA ASN A 5 10.92 4.79 -7.07
C ASN A 5 9.95 5.18 -5.97
N MET A 6 9.83 4.37 -4.91
CA MET A 6 8.96 4.64 -3.77
C MET A 6 9.59 5.64 -2.80
N SER A 7 10.90 5.54 -2.57
CA SER A 7 11.62 6.34 -1.57
C SER A 7 11.50 7.86 -1.81
N TYR A 8 11.36 8.30 -3.06
CA TYR A 8 11.30 9.72 -3.42
C TYR A 8 9.90 10.22 -3.79
N LEU A 9 8.84 9.45 -3.50
CA LEU A 9 7.48 9.92 -3.72
C LEU A 9 7.16 11.08 -2.75
N PRO A 10 6.41 12.10 -3.20
CA PRO A 10 6.09 13.24 -2.36
C PRO A 10 5.18 12.84 -1.20
N LYS A 11 5.27 13.59 -0.10
CA LYS A 11 4.35 13.43 1.03
C LYS A 11 2.89 13.53 0.57
N GLY A 12 2.03 12.66 1.11
CA GLY A 12 0.62 12.59 0.74
C GLY A 12 0.33 11.77 -0.51
N HIS A 13 1.37 11.33 -1.24
CA HIS A 13 1.18 10.52 -2.44
C HIS A 13 0.56 9.18 -2.11
N ARG A 14 -0.37 8.72 -2.95
CA ARG A 14 -1.05 7.43 -2.79
C ARG A 14 -0.78 6.55 -3.99
N PHE A 15 -0.34 5.34 -3.70
CA PHE A 15 0.21 4.45 -4.71
C PHE A 15 0.08 3.00 -4.30
N PHE A 16 0.29 2.10 -5.23
CA PHE A 16 0.27 0.66 -5.02
C PHE A 16 1.69 0.11 -5.00
N ALA A 17 1.92 -0.81 -4.08
CA ALA A 17 3.19 -1.54 -3.96
C ALA A 17 2.94 -3.05 -3.93
N GLU A 18 3.80 -3.79 -4.61
CA GLU A 18 3.82 -5.26 -4.53
C GLU A 18 4.83 -5.72 -3.50
N VAL A 19 4.43 -6.70 -2.70
CA VAL A 19 5.30 -7.33 -1.70
C VAL A 19 6.18 -8.38 -2.37
N TYR A 20 7.48 -8.11 -2.47
CA TYR A 20 8.45 -9.05 -3.05
C TYR A 20 9.08 -9.96 -2.00
N THR A 21 9.51 -9.40 -0.87
CA THR A 21 9.95 -10.15 0.33
C THR A 21 9.24 -9.62 1.56
N ILE A 22 9.01 -10.49 2.55
CA ILE A 22 8.27 -10.15 3.76
C ILE A 22 8.79 -10.93 4.98
N SER A 23 9.00 -10.21 6.06
CA SER A 23 9.36 -10.64 7.42
C SER A 23 8.13 -11.17 8.16
N ASP A 24 8.35 -11.96 9.19
CA ASP A 24 7.27 -12.57 9.96
C ASP A 24 6.42 -11.53 10.70
N LYS A 25 7.02 -10.42 11.18
CA LYS A 25 6.31 -9.31 11.82
C LYS A 25 5.17 -8.74 10.96
N LEU A 26 5.40 -8.61 9.65
CA LEU A 26 4.37 -8.10 8.73
C LEU A 26 3.43 -9.21 8.23
N LYS A 27 3.88 -10.47 8.18
CA LYS A 27 2.99 -11.62 7.95
C LYS A 27 1.94 -11.75 9.05
N ASP A 28 2.32 -11.51 10.31
CA ASP A 28 1.40 -11.52 11.46
C ASP A 28 0.33 -10.43 11.35
N LYS A 29 0.61 -9.34 10.61
CA LYS A 29 -0.35 -8.29 10.24
C LYS A 29 -1.22 -8.68 9.03
N GLY A 30 -1.03 -9.86 8.47
CA GLY A 30 -1.77 -10.39 7.33
C GLY A 30 -1.24 -9.98 5.97
N ILE A 31 -0.01 -9.47 5.88
CA ILE A 31 0.65 -9.12 4.62
C ILE A 31 1.44 -10.32 4.10
N ASN A 32 1.19 -10.73 2.85
CA ASN A 32 1.86 -11.86 2.22
C ASN A 32 2.68 -11.43 1.00
N LYS A 33 3.67 -12.26 0.65
CA LYS A 33 4.41 -12.12 -0.61
C LYS A 33 3.44 -12.20 -1.80
N GLY A 34 3.57 -11.29 -2.75
CA GLY A 34 2.70 -11.15 -3.93
C GLY A 34 1.43 -10.33 -3.67
N ASP A 35 1.21 -9.87 -2.43
CA ASP A 35 0.12 -8.93 -2.17
C ASP A 35 0.39 -7.60 -2.86
N LEU A 36 -0.70 -6.98 -3.31
CA LEU A 36 -0.69 -5.62 -3.80
C LEU A 36 -1.35 -4.77 -2.73
N ILE A 37 -0.65 -3.74 -2.26
CA ILE A 37 -1.06 -2.93 -1.10
C ILE A 37 -1.24 -1.50 -1.55
N LEU A 38 -2.31 -0.85 -1.08
CA LEU A 38 -2.50 0.59 -1.23
C LEU A 38 -1.75 1.30 -0.11
N CYS A 39 -0.79 2.14 -0.50
CA CYS A 39 0.08 2.89 0.39
C CYS A 39 -0.23 4.38 0.35
N HIS A 40 0.13 5.07 1.44
CA HIS A 40 0.07 6.52 1.57
C HIS A 40 1.37 7.02 2.20
N MET A 41 2.09 7.88 1.48
CA MET A 41 3.36 8.44 1.94
C MET A 41 3.13 9.48 3.05
N LEU A 42 3.75 9.29 4.21
CA LEU A 42 3.53 10.13 5.40
C LEU A 42 4.58 11.21 5.61
N ASN A 43 5.79 11.00 5.10
CA ASN A 43 6.89 11.96 5.18
C ASN A 43 7.35 12.40 3.78
N GLU A 44 8.25 13.38 3.76
CA GLU A 44 8.90 13.78 2.53
C GLU A 44 9.75 12.63 2.00
N GLY A 45 9.81 12.52 0.67
CA GLY A 45 10.63 11.51 -0.01
C GLY A 45 12.10 11.64 0.40
N GLY A 46 12.74 10.51 0.68
CA GLY A 46 14.12 10.40 1.11
C GLY A 46 14.51 8.97 1.41
N GLU A 47 15.66 8.77 2.04
CA GLU A 47 16.21 7.43 2.31
C GLU A 47 15.38 6.62 3.31
N ASN A 48 14.55 7.30 4.12
CA ASN A 48 13.76 6.70 5.18
C ASN A 48 12.25 6.99 5.00
N PRO A 49 11.61 6.49 3.94
CA PRO A 49 10.18 6.70 3.75
C PRO A 49 9.38 6.04 4.88
N CYS A 50 8.31 6.71 5.27
CA CYS A 50 7.31 6.26 6.22
C CYS A 50 5.98 6.20 5.48
N VAL A 51 5.33 5.04 5.49
CA VAL A 51 4.08 4.84 4.76
C VAL A 51 3.02 4.20 5.63
N ASP A 52 1.78 4.63 5.42
CA ASP A 52 0.61 3.87 5.83
C ASP A 52 0.25 2.85 4.76
N MET A 53 0.14 1.59 5.16
CA MET A 53 -0.31 0.48 4.33
C MET A 53 -1.74 0.09 4.70
N LEU A 54 -2.64 0.03 3.71
CA LEU A 54 -4.00 -0.44 3.94
C LEU A 54 -4.07 -1.97 3.81
N VAL A 55 -4.21 -2.64 4.95
CA VAL A 55 -4.22 -4.11 5.07
C VAL A 55 -5.54 -4.55 5.67
N LYS A 56 -6.34 -5.30 4.91
CA LYS A 56 -7.66 -5.83 5.34
C LYS A 56 -8.60 -4.76 5.92
N GLY A 57 -8.47 -3.50 5.48
CA GLY A 57 -9.30 -2.38 5.96
C GLY A 57 -8.73 -1.62 7.15
N GLU A 58 -7.58 -2.04 7.68
CA GLU A 58 -6.84 -1.35 8.74
C GLU A 58 -5.59 -0.67 8.18
N LEU A 59 -5.15 0.40 8.84
CA LEU A 59 -3.91 1.09 8.51
C LEU A 59 -2.77 0.51 9.34
N VAL A 60 -1.72 0.08 8.66
CA VAL A 60 -0.46 -0.36 9.25
C VAL A 60 0.61 0.62 8.84
N THR A 61 1.08 1.44 9.77
CA THR A 61 2.20 2.36 9.54
C THR A 61 3.51 1.59 9.58
N VAL A 62 4.39 1.83 8.61
CA VAL A 62 5.66 1.14 8.51
C VAL A 62 6.77 2.14 8.16
N GLU A 63 7.87 2.09 8.91
CA GLU A 63 9.02 3.01 8.77
C GLU A 63 10.29 2.29 8.29
N SER A 64 10.89 2.76 7.18
CA SER A 64 12.03 2.11 6.49
C SER A 64 13.22 1.71 7.39
N HIS A 65 13.47 2.43 8.47
CA HIS A 65 14.64 2.20 9.32
C HIS A 65 14.38 1.23 10.49
N GLN A 66 13.12 0.97 10.84
CA GLN A 66 12.77 0.09 11.97
C GLN A 66 12.26 -1.27 11.52
N ASP A 67 11.61 -1.32 10.36
CA ASP A 67 10.78 -2.46 9.98
C ASP A 67 11.23 -3.15 8.69
N PHE A 68 12.30 -2.72 8.01
CA PHE A 68 12.46 -3.01 6.59
C PHE A 68 13.78 -3.62 6.15
N SER A 69 14.69 -4.03 7.03
CA SER A 69 15.92 -4.73 6.57
C SER A 69 15.59 -5.95 5.70
N ASP A 70 14.50 -6.66 6.03
CA ASP A 70 14.18 -7.97 5.45
C ASP A 70 12.95 -7.95 4.51
N ASN A 71 12.24 -6.84 4.47
CA ASN A 71 11.06 -6.66 3.61
C ASN A 71 11.44 -5.98 2.30
N TRP A 72 10.76 -6.25 1.19
CA TRP A 72 11.02 -5.58 -0.08
C TRP A 72 9.71 -5.27 -0.77
N PHE A 73 9.44 -3.98 -0.99
CA PHE A 73 8.23 -3.49 -1.64
C PHE A 73 8.60 -2.77 -2.93
N VAL A 74 7.86 -3.10 -4.00
CA VAL A 74 8.12 -2.60 -5.35
C VAL A 74 6.98 -1.72 -5.80
N TYR A 75 7.28 -0.52 -6.28
CA TYR A 75 6.30 0.38 -6.86
C TYR A 75 5.56 -0.31 -7.99
N SER A 76 4.23 -0.30 -7.94
CA SER A 76 3.38 -0.98 -8.93
C SER A 76 2.49 -0.02 -9.71
N GLY A 77 2.25 1.20 -9.23
CA GLY A 77 1.44 2.20 -9.92
C GLY A 77 0.76 3.19 -8.97
N ASN A 78 0.10 4.20 -9.51
CA ASN A 78 -0.57 5.24 -8.75
C ASN A 78 -2.00 4.85 -8.34
N LYS A 79 -2.55 5.49 -7.30
CA LYS A 79 -3.94 5.27 -6.88
C LYS A 79 -4.96 5.57 -7.98
N ASP A 80 -4.66 6.52 -8.87
CA ASP A 80 -5.50 6.90 -10.02
C ASP A 80 -5.46 5.90 -11.20
N LEU A 81 -4.82 4.73 -11.01
CA LEU A 81 -4.66 3.67 -12.00
C LEU A 81 -3.70 4.01 -13.16
N THR A 82 -2.84 5.02 -12.99
CA THR A 82 -1.72 5.35 -13.89
C THR A 82 -0.40 4.71 -13.40
N GLY A 83 0.64 4.70 -14.26
CA GLY A 83 1.98 4.25 -13.87
C GLY A 83 2.17 2.73 -13.67
N PHE A 84 1.18 1.91 -14.00
CA PHE A 84 1.28 0.45 -13.92
C PHE A 84 2.04 -0.13 -15.13
N ILE A 85 3.00 -1.03 -14.84
CA ILE A 85 3.79 -1.72 -15.88
C ILE A 85 2.96 -2.76 -16.63
N CYS A 86 1.97 -3.39 -15.98
CA CYS A 86 1.13 -4.41 -16.62
C CYS A 86 -0.37 -4.32 -16.24
N HIS A 87 -1.21 -4.79 -17.15
CA HIS A 87 -2.66 -4.76 -16.99
C HIS A 87 -3.16 -5.62 -15.82
N ALA A 88 -2.50 -6.74 -15.54
CA ALA A 88 -2.90 -7.62 -14.44
C ALA A 88 -2.87 -6.91 -13.08
N LYS A 89 -1.77 -6.20 -12.78
CA LYS A 89 -1.64 -5.41 -11.53
C LYS A 89 -2.62 -4.24 -11.51
N LYS A 90 -2.80 -3.54 -12.63
CA LYS A 90 -3.79 -2.46 -12.76
C LYS A 90 -5.22 -2.95 -12.47
N ASN A 91 -5.58 -4.13 -12.98
CA ASN A 91 -6.90 -4.72 -12.74
C ASN A 91 -7.08 -5.13 -11.28
N LYS A 92 -6.07 -5.72 -10.64
CA LYS A 92 -6.08 -6.03 -9.19
C LYS A 92 -6.27 -4.74 -8.36
N ALA A 93 -5.52 -3.69 -8.67
CA ALA A 93 -5.67 -2.38 -8.03
C ALA A 93 -7.09 -1.79 -8.20
N LYS A 94 -7.64 -1.86 -9.41
CA LYS A 94 -9.01 -1.40 -9.69
C LYS A 94 -10.05 -2.16 -8.88
N GLN A 95 -9.91 -3.49 -8.76
CA GLN A 95 -10.81 -4.32 -7.95
C GLN A 95 -10.73 -3.91 -6.47
N MET A 96 -9.54 -3.70 -5.92
CA MET A 96 -9.35 -3.24 -4.54
C MET A 96 -10.04 -1.89 -4.30
N LEU A 97 -9.89 -0.91 -5.19
CA LEU A 97 -10.54 0.41 -5.04
C LEU A 97 -12.07 0.29 -5.06
N ASN A 98 -12.61 -0.54 -5.94
CA ASN A 98 -14.06 -0.79 -5.99
C ASN A 98 -14.58 -1.41 -4.69
N GLN A 99 -13.87 -2.39 -4.13
CA GLN A 99 -14.24 -3.02 -2.86
C GLN A 99 -14.20 -2.01 -1.71
N LEU A 100 -13.18 -1.14 -1.65
CA LEU A 100 -13.09 -0.08 -0.65
C LEU A 100 -14.22 0.94 -0.78
N ALA A 101 -14.57 1.34 -2.00
CA ALA A 101 -15.68 2.24 -2.25
C ALA A 101 -17.02 1.63 -1.80
N GLN A 102 -17.24 0.34 -2.06
CA GLN A 102 -18.44 -0.39 -1.60
C GLN A 102 -18.50 -0.50 -0.08
N ALA A 103 -17.39 -0.88 0.57
CA ALA A 103 -17.33 -0.98 2.03
C ALA A 103 -17.63 0.37 2.71
N ASN A 104 -17.12 1.49 2.15
CA ASN A 104 -17.40 2.82 2.67
C ASN A 104 -18.85 3.25 2.49
N ARG A 105 -19.50 2.89 1.37
CA ARG A 105 -20.94 3.13 1.17
C ARG A 105 -21.77 2.37 2.21
N ASN A 106 -21.46 1.10 2.42
CA ASN A 106 -22.20 0.26 3.37
C ASN A 106 -22.05 0.75 4.83
N LYS A 107 -20.89 1.30 5.21
CA LYS A 107 -20.67 1.91 6.53
C LYS A 107 -21.43 3.22 6.76
N LEU A 108 -21.78 3.95 5.69
CA LEU A 108 -22.58 5.18 5.79
C LEU A 108 -24.06 4.86 5.95
N THR A 109 -24.55 3.78 5.34
CA THR A 109 -25.95 3.35 5.42
C THR A 109 -26.32 2.69 6.74
N THR A 110 -25.37 2.07 7.45
CA THR A 110 -25.62 1.40 8.75
C THR A 110 -25.45 2.30 9.98
N LYS A 111 -25.12 3.58 9.80
CA LYS A 111 -25.00 4.57 10.90
C LYS A 111 -26.26 5.43 11.09
N GLN A 112 -27.39 5.03 10.50
CA GLN A 112 -28.65 5.78 10.54
C GLN A 112 -29.76 5.12 11.37
N ASP A 113 -29.47 4.05 12.12
CA ASP A 113 -30.41 3.39 13.03
C ASP A 113 -30.03 3.61 14.51
#